data_AF-A0A945CGI7-F1
#
_entry.id   AF-A0A945CGI7-F1
#
_cell.length_a   1.000
_cell.length_b   1.000
_cell.length_c   1.000
_cell.angle_alpha   90.00
_cell.angle_beta   90.00
_cell.angle_gamma   90.00
#
_symmetry.space_group_name_H-M   'P 1'
#
loop_
_entity.id
_entity.type
_entity.pdbx_description
1 polymer ?
#
loop_
_entity_poly.entity_id
_entity_poly.type
_entity_poly.pdbx_seq_one_letter_code
_entity_poly.pdbx_strand_id
1 'polypeptide(L)' 'MKIFYCPMVLVFVLLAGLALPGGTQAQVPEVGDVVTDFTLERLGGGEMALSDFSGRVVFINFLGYS' A
#
# COMPACT_ATOMS: atom_id res chain seq x y z
N MET A 1 42.83 -22.11 -6.93
CA MET A 1 42.07 -20.93 -6.43
C MET A 1 40.58 -21.09 -6.76
N LYS A 2 39.81 -21.80 -5.93
CA LYS A 2 38.35 -22.00 -6.13
C LYS A 2 37.55 -22.11 -4.82
N ILE A 3 38.22 -22.04 -3.67
CA ILE A 3 37.63 -22.34 -2.34
C ILE A 3 37.18 -21.08 -1.58
N PHE A 4 37.71 -19.90 -1.95
CA PHE A 4 37.36 -18.62 -1.29
C PHE A 4 36.06 -17.96 -1.79
N TYR A 5 35.44 -18.47 -2.85
CA TYR A 5 34.20 -17.91 -3.43
C TYR A 5 32.93 -18.30 -2.64
N CYS A 6 32.97 -19.43 -1.92
CA CYS A 6 31.81 -20.00 -1.24
C CYS A 6 31.28 -19.12 -0.06
N PRO A 7 32.11 -18.59 0.86
CA PRO A 7 31.59 -17.77 1.95
C PRO A 7 31.15 -16.38 1.48
N MET A 8 31.82 -15.80 0.47
CA MET A 8 31.50 -14.46 0.00
C MET A 8 30.15 -14.42 -0.73
N VAL A 9 29.84 -15.45 -1.55
CA VAL A 9 28.55 -15.58 -2.23
C VAL A 9 27.43 -15.78 -1.19
N LEU A 10 27.68 -16.58 -0.14
CA LEU A 10 26.71 -16.83 0.91
C LEU A 10 26.36 -15.56 1.70
N VAL A 11 27.36 -14.73 2.00
CA VAL A 11 27.17 -13.42 2.64
C VAL A 11 26.35 -12.47 1.75
N PHE A 12 26.59 -12.48 0.44
CA PHE A 12 25.87 -11.63 -0.50
C PHE A 12 24.39 -12.04 -0.65
N VAL A 13 24.10 -13.34 -0.66
CA VAL A 13 22.73 -13.88 -0.68
C VAL A 13 21.98 -13.56 0.61
N LEU A 14 22.65 -13.65 1.77
CA LEU A 14 22.07 -13.27 3.06
C LEU A 14 21.74 -11.77 3.14
N LEU A 15 22.64 -10.90 2.66
CA LEU A 15 22.41 -9.45 2.62
C LEU A 15 21.28 -9.08 1.65
N ALA A 16 21.21 -9.73 0.48
CA ALA A 16 20.14 -9.48 -0.49
C ALA A 16 18.76 -10.00 0.00
N GLY A 17 18.73 -11.12 0.73
CA GLY A 17 17.51 -11.67 1.30
C GLY A 17 16.87 -10.81 2.39
N LEU A 18 17.67 -10.04 3.14
CA LEU A 18 17.16 -9.09 4.14
C LEU A 18 16.63 -7.78 3.55
N ALA A 19 16.84 -7.51 2.26
CA ALA A 19 16.41 -6.28 1.60
C ALA A 19 15.02 -6.40 0.94
N LEU A 20 14.27 -7.48 1.20
CA LEU A 20 12.90 -7.57 0.73
C LEU A 20 12.05 -6.52 1.46
N PRO A 21 11.42 -5.57 0.74
CA PRO A 21 10.49 -4.64 1.37
C PRO A 21 9.35 -5.48 1.97
N GLY A 22 9.27 -5.49 3.30
CA GLY A 22 8.16 -6.09 4.01
C GLY A 22 6.86 -5.51 3.45
N GLY A 23 5.91 -6.39 3.11
CA GLY A 23 4.63 -5.96 2.56
C GLY A 23 4.02 -4.88 3.44
N THR A 24 3.68 -3.74 2.85
CA THR A 24 3.06 -2.63 3.56
C THR A 24 1.74 -3.14 4.14
N GLN A 25 1.70 -3.35 5.44
CA GLN A 25 0.45 -3.64 6.13
C GLN A 25 -0.42 -2.40 6.01
N ALA A 26 -1.64 -2.56 5.47
CA ALA A 26 -2.62 -1.50 5.48
C ALA A 26 -2.90 -1.12 6.95
N GLN A 27 -2.73 0.15 7.29
CA GLN A 27 -3.08 0.62 8.63
C GLN A 27 -4.60 0.57 8.78
N VAL A 28 -5.06 0.03 9.90
CA VAL A 28 -6.48 0.03 10.25
C VAL A 28 -6.81 1.44 10.75
N PRO A 29 -7.75 2.16 10.12
CA PRO A 29 -8.11 3.50 10.57
C PRO A 29 -8.76 3.47 11.96
N GLU A 30 -8.42 4.45 12.80
CA GLU A 30 -8.97 4.63 14.14
C GLU A 30 -10.03 5.76 14.17
N VAL A 31 -10.86 5.76 15.22
CA VAL A 31 -11.89 6.80 15.39
C VAL A 31 -11.22 8.14 15.66
N GLY A 32 -11.52 9.13 14.82
CA GLY A 32 -10.94 10.48 14.90
C GLY A 32 -9.84 10.74 13.88
N ASP A 33 -9.38 9.71 13.15
CA ASP A 33 -8.44 9.88 12.06
C ASP A 33 -9.01 10.79 10.97
N VAL A 34 -8.15 11.68 10.46
CA VAL A 34 -8.45 12.45 9.27
C VAL A 34 -8.30 11.54 8.07
N VAL A 35 -9.38 11.35 7.33
CA VAL A 35 -9.37 10.58 6.09
C VAL A 35 -8.56 11.30 5.02
N THR A 36 -7.68 10.58 4.33
CA THR A 36 -6.96 11.09 3.15
C THR A 36 -7.96 11.35 2.03
N ASP A 37 -7.90 12.53 1.41
CA ASP A 37 -8.70 12.82 0.22
C ASP A 37 -8.25 11.92 -0.94
N PHE A 38 -9.21 11.42 -1.70
CA PHE A 38 -8.94 10.56 -2.84
C PHE A 38 -9.91 10.86 -3.97
N THR A 39 -9.45 10.64 -5.20
CA THR A 39 -10.25 10.79 -6.42
C THR A 39 -10.51 9.42 -7.03
N LEU A 40 -11.74 9.15 -7.41
CA LEU A 40 -12.15 7.96 -8.15
C LEU A 40 -12.77 8.35 -9.49
N GLU A 41 -12.62 7.47 -10.47
CA GLU A 41 -13.43 7.52 -11.69
C GLU A 41 -14.85 7.04 -11.37
N ARG A 42 -15.84 7.79 -11.84
CA ARG A 42 -17.26 7.44 -11.68
C ARG A 42 -17.63 6.34 -12.68
N LEU A 43 -18.63 5.54 -12.32
CA LEU A 43 -19.16 4.50 -13.23
C LEU A 43 -19.70 5.06 -14.56
N GLY A 44 -20.18 6.31 -14.55
CA GLY A 44 -20.65 7.02 -15.76
C GLY A 44 -19.57 7.82 -16.49
N GLY A 45 -18.30 7.67 -16.10
CA GLY A 45 -17.20 8.51 -16.55
C GLY A 45 -17.07 9.82 -15.76
N GLY A 46 -15.89 10.43 -15.87
CA GLY A 46 -15.51 11.62 -15.10
C GLY A 46 -15.01 11.28 -13.70
N GLU A 47 -14.52 12.29 -12.99
CA GLU A 47 -13.84 12.13 -11.70
C GLU A 47 -14.71 12.60 -10.52
N MET A 48 -14.45 12.07 -9.34
CA MET A 48 -15.10 12.45 -8.08
C MET A 48 -14.07 12.40 -6.97
N ALA A 49 -13.90 13.49 -6.22
CA ALA A 49 -13.07 13.53 -5.03
C ALA A 49 -13.91 13.29 -3.77
N LEU A 50 -13.32 12.75 -2.70
CA LEU A 50 -13.99 12.65 -1.41
C LEU A 50 -14.32 14.05 -0.85
N SER A 51 -13.43 15.03 -1.07
CA SER A 51 -13.65 16.42 -0.68
C SER A 51 -14.86 17.08 -1.32
N ASP A 52 -15.39 16.56 -2.44
CA ASP A 52 -16.66 17.00 -3.02
C ASP A 52 -17.85 16.79 -2.06
N PHE A 53 -17.69 15.93 -1.03
CA PHE A 53 -18.68 15.66 0.00
C PHE A 53 -18.46 16.39 1.32
N SER A 54 -17.52 17.35 1.38
CA SER A 54 -17.22 18.12 2.58
C SER A 54 -18.47 18.77 3.21
N GLY A 55 -18.51 18.79 4.54
CA GLY A 55 -19.65 19.32 5.30
C GLY A 55 -20.86 18.36 5.39
N ARG A 56 -20.74 17.13 4.89
CA ARG A 56 -21.75 16.07 5.01
C ARG A 56 -21.20 14.87 5.78
N VAL A 57 -22.08 14.13 6.45
CA VAL A 57 -21.74 12.81 6.99
C VAL A 57 -21.80 11.80 5.84
N VAL A 58 -20.71 11.05 5.65
CA VAL A 58 -20.55 10.10 4.54
C VAL A 58 -20.17 8.73 5.08
N PHE A 59 -20.79 7.69 4.55
CA PHE A 59 -20.37 6.30 4.74
C PHE A 59 -19.68 5.82 3.47
N ILE A 60 -18.45 5.31 3.62
CA ILE A 60 -17.66 4.77 2.51
C ILE A 60 -17.70 3.25 2.58
N ASN A 61 -18.05 2.60 1.47
CA ASN A 61 -18.13 1.15 1.36
C ASN A 61 -17.32 0.67 0.15
N PHE A 62 -16.36 -0.22 0.38
CA PHE A 62 -15.55 -0.82 -0.67
C PHE A 62 -16.17 -2.15 -1.10
N LEU A 63 -16.74 -2.17 -2.31
CA LEU A 63 -17.36 -3.35 -2.90
C LEU A 63 -16.46 -3.93 -3.99
N GLY A 64 -16.36 -5.26 -4.05
CA GLY A 64 -15.64 -5.97 -5.10
C GLY A 64 -16.43 -7.21 -5.52
N TYR A 65 -16.52 -7.45 -6.83
CA TYR A 65 -17.02 -8.70 -7.39
C TYR A 65 -15.80 -9.54 -7.78
N SER A 66 -15.74 -10.79 -7.30
CA SER A 66 -14.72 -11.78 -7.64
C SER A 66 -15.25 -12.82 -8.60
#